data_AF-A0AAN8QNZ7-F1
#
_entry.id   AF-A0AAN8QNZ7-F1
#
_cell.length_a   1.000
_cell.length_b   1.000
_cell.length_c   1.000
_cell.angle_alpha   90.00
_cell.angle_beta   90.00
_cell.angle_gamma   90.00
#
_symmetry.space_group_name_H-M   'P 1'
#
loop_
_entity.id
_entity.type
_entity.pdbx_description
1 polymer ?
#
loop_
_entity_poly.entity_id
_entity_poly.type
_entity_poly.pdbx_seq_one_letter_code
_entity_poly.pdbx_strand_id
1 'polypeptide(L)'
;MAGGKGRGIAAFSFNIESLGLSRGNMPQTRVGPNKLYPDVEFKPVPLKVGEDEDYMLALKQEIRGTMRQLPHNIRPLAGKGDVERYKERYQRQNMLDEEWTPDWQLFPKELMPQKKKLNVKPGAKKKPIKVSSKEKSDVLSKLDELEKKDDVKSDEEKEEKKTTEEGEEEEIEGEELDEEELEEENDYIASYFEDGDDFGAGSDENMDEGATY
;
A
#
# COMPACT_ATOMS: atom_id res chain seq x y z
N MET A 1 69.25 -25.02 -19.12
CA MET A 1 68.39 -23.81 -18.99
C MET A 1 67.41 -24.01 -17.84
N ALA A 2 66.69 -22.96 -17.42
CA ALA A 2 65.51 -23.01 -16.55
C ALA A 2 65.65 -23.76 -15.21
N GLY A 3 66.43 -23.20 -14.26
CA GLY A 3 66.36 -23.60 -12.85
C GLY A 3 65.08 -23.07 -12.20
N GLY A 4 64.03 -23.89 -12.13
CA GLY A 4 62.73 -23.53 -11.56
C GLY A 4 62.79 -23.22 -10.07
N LYS A 5 62.83 -21.93 -9.72
CA LYS A 5 62.98 -21.45 -8.33
C LYS A 5 61.64 -21.54 -7.58
N GLY A 6 61.37 -22.68 -6.96
CA GLY A 6 60.16 -22.91 -6.18
C GLY A 6 59.97 -21.85 -5.08
N ARG A 7 58.85 -21.11 -5.13
CA ARG A 7 58.46 -20.18 -4.07
C ARG A 7 58.13 -20.97 -2.81
N GLY A 8 58.95 -20.83 -1.78
CA GLY A 8 58.69 -21.44 -0.48
C GLY A 8 57.39 -20.91 0.13
N ILE A 9 56.57 -21.82 0.66
CA ILE A 9 55.40 -21.48 1.48
C ILE A 9 55.86 -20.53 2.60
N ALA A 10 55.18 -19.39 2.74
CA ALA A 10 55.52 -18.38 3.73
C ALA A 10 55.47 -18.94 5.15
N ALA A 11 56.46 -18.59 5.98
CA ALA A 11 56.43 -18.89 7.40
C ALA A 11 55.38 -18.02 8.10
N PHE A 12 54.60 -18.61 8.99
CA PHE A 12 53.71 -17.87 9.88
C PHE A 12 54.54 -17.13 10.95
N SER A 13 53.97 -16.07 11.54
CA SER A 13 54.63 -15.27 12.58
C SER A 13 54.73 -15.96 13.95
N PHE A 14 54.11 -17.14 14.09
CA PHE A 14 54.11 -17.98 15.29
C PHE A 14 54.67 -19.37 14.95
N ASN A 15 55.15 -20.11 15.96
CA ASN A 15 55.63 -21.46 15.74
C ASN A 15 54.46 -22.43 15.48
N ILE A 16 54.49 -23.08 14.31
CA ILE A 16 53.49 -24.01 13.80
C ILE A 16 53.63 -25.39 14.49
N GLU A 17 54.86 -25.78 14.81
CA GLU A 17 55.20 -27.10 15.38
C GLU A 17 54.67 -27.25 16.81
N SER A 18 54.63 -26.15 17.58
CA SER A 18 53.98 -26.08 18.90
C SER A 18 52.45 -26.23 18.85
N LEU A 19 51.83 -26.19 17.67
CA LEU A 19 50.41 -26.52 17.47
C LEU A 19 50.22 -27.98 16.98
N GLY A 20 51.28 -28.80 16.95
CA GLY A 20 51.25 -30.16 16.42
C GLY A 20 51.15 -30.27 14.89
N LEU A 21 51.17 -29.13 14.19
CA LEU A 21 51.10 -29.07 12.74
C LEU A 21 52.51 -29.16 12.14
N SER A 22 52.73 -30.10 11.21
CA SER A 22 53.98 -30.23 10.48
C SER A 22 53.86 -29.65 9.07
N ARG A 23 54.98 -29.28 8.46
CA ARG A 23 55.03 -28.66 7.12
C ARG A 23 54.44 -29.53 6.00
N GLY A 24 54.28 -30.84 6.23
CA GLY A 24 53.64 -31.79 5.30
C GLY A 24 52.18 -32.12 5.62
N ASN A 25 51.62 -31.66 6.75
CA ASN A 25 50.27 -31.96 7.21
C ASN A 25 49.48 -30.68 7.53
N MET A 26 49.46 -29.74 6.58
CA MET A 26 48.62 -28.54 6.67
C MET A 26 47.20 -28.88 6.21
N PRO A 27 46.13 -28.49 6.95
CA PRO A 27 44.76 -28.71 6.49
C PRO A 27 44.48 -28.01 5.15
N GLN A 28 43.64 -28.62 4.32
CA GLN A 28 43.30 -28.12 2.99
C GLN A 28 42.66 -26.72 3.06
N THR A 29 43.25 -25.77 2.34
CA THR A 29 42.71 -24.41 2.20
C THR A 29 41.32 -24.46 1.55
N ARG A 30 40.30 -23.89 2.21
CA ARG A 30 38.94 -23.81 1.65
C ARG A 30 38.92 -22.82 0.48
N VAL A 31 38.20 -23.18 -0.58
CA VAL A 31 38.15 -22.44 -1.86
C VAL A 31 37.11 -21.30 -1.83
N GLY A 32 36.23 -21.27 -0.83
CA GLY A 32 35.22 -20.22 -0.67
C GLY A 32 34.53 -20.27 0.71
N PRO A 33 33.55 -19.39 0.96
CA PRO A 33 32.72 -19.44 2.16
C PRO A 33 31.86 -20.72 2.19
N ASN A 34 31.43 -21.12 3.38
CA ASN A 34 30.43 -22.17 3.54
C ASN A 34 29.08 -21.74 2.90
N LYS A 35 28.25 -22.71 2.49
CA LYS A 35 26.83 -22.46 2.17
C LYS A 35 26.14 -21.75 3.34
N LEU A 36 25.24 -20.79 3.05
CA LEU A 36 24.38 -20.16 4.06
C LEU A 36 23.47 -21.18 4.76
N TYR A 37 22.97 -22.15 3.99
CA TYR A 37 22.21 -23.30 4.48
C TYR A 37 23.04 -24.57 4.21
N PRO A 38 23.66 -25.18 5.24
CA PRO A 38 24.28 -26.48 5.11
C PRO A 38 23.20 -27.57 4.99
N ASP A 39 23.53 -28.66 4.29
CA ASP A 39 22.62 -29.80 4.15
C ASP A 39 22.54 -30.56 5.49
N VAL A 40 21.31 -30.85 5.97
CA VAL A 40 21.07 -31.48 7.28
C VAL A 40 20.68 -32.95 7.13
N GLU A 41 21.18 -33.80 8.02
CA GLU A 41 20.96 -35.25 8.00
C GLU A 41 19.50 -35.65 8.32
N PHE A 42 18.83 -34.86 9.16
CA PHE A 42 17.49 -35.16 9.67
C PHE A 42 16.47 -34.07 9.30
N LYS A 43 15.26 -34.49 8.94
CA LYS A 43 14.10 -33.62 8.72
C LYS A 43 13.23 -33.53 9.99
N PRO A 44 12.48 -32.44 10.19
CA PRO A 44 11.53 -32.36 11.30
C PRO A 44 10.44 -33.44 11.18
N VAL A 45 9.87 -33.81 12.33
CA VAL A 45 8.73 -34.75 12.41
C VAL A 45 7.52 -34.12 11.70
N PRO A 46 6.72 -34.89 10.93
CA PRO A 46 5.46 -34.41 10.38
C PRO A 46 4.51 -33.85 11.44
N LEU A 47 3.62 -32.94 11.02
CA LEU A 47 2.53 -32.48 11.89
C LEU A 47 1.58 -33.64 12.19
N LYS A 48 0.92 -33.57 13.35
CA LYS A 48 -0.24 -34.41 13.64
C LYS A 48 -1.42 -33.99 12.76
N VAL A 49 -2.31 -34.94 12.49
CA VAL A 49 -3.53 -34.77 11.71
C VAL A 49 -4.65 -35.44 12.49
N GLY A 50 -5.77 -34.74 12.66
CA GLY A 50 -6.90 -35.16 13.49
C GLY A 50 -7.89 -34.03 13.70
N GLU A 51 -9.16 -34.38 13.91
CA GLU A 51 -10.26 -33.41 14.06
C GLU A 51 -10.03 -32.42 15.22
N ASP A 52 -9.45 -32.89 16.33
CA ASP A 52 -9.04 -32.07 17.48
C ASP A 52 -7.96 -31.03 17.10
N GLU A 53 -6.94 -31.45 16.34
CA GLU A 53 -5.87 -30.56 15.87
C GLU A 53 -6.40 -29.50 14.88
N ASP A 54 -7.30 -29.90 13.97
CA ASP A 54 -7.90 -28.98 12.98
C ASP A 54 -8.90 -28.02 13.61
N TYR A 55 -9.70 -28.46 14.59
CA TYR A 55 -10.54 -27.57 15.40
C TYR A 55 -9.71 -26.52 16.15
N MET A 56 -8.62 -26.95 16.80
CA MET A 56 -7.71 -26.04 17.50
C MET A 56 -6.97 -25.09 16.54
N LEU A 57 -6.74 -25.51 15.28
CA LEU A 57 -6.20 -24.65 14.23
C LEU A 57 -7.22 -23.61 13.74
N ALA A 58 -8.50 -23.98 13.60
CA ALA A 58 -9.58 -23.06 13.24
C ALA A 58 -9.82 -22.02 14.34
N LEU A 59 -10.00 -22.46 15.59
CA LEU A 59 -10.17 -21.59 16.76
C LEU A 59 -9.00 -20.59 16.92
N LYS A 60 -7.77 -21.02 16.66
CA LYS A 60 -6.58 -20.16 16.64
C LYS A 60 -6.60 -19.07 15.56
N GLN A 61 -7.28 -19.31 14.44
CA GLN A 61 -7.49 -18.31 13.38
C GLN A 61 -8.63 -17.35 13.74
N GLU A 62 -9.74 -17.85 14.28
CA GLU A 62 -10.85 -17.03 14.78
C GLU A 62 -10.40 -16.07 15.89
N ILE A 63 -9.64 -16.57 16.87
CA ILE A 63 -9.06 -15.76 17.95
C ILE A 63 -8.18 -14.63 17.38
N ARG A 64 -7.42 -14.87 16.31
CA ARG A 64 -6.64 -13.82 15.63
C ARG A 64 -7.55 -12.77 14.98
N GLY A 65 -8.70 -13.17 14.43
CA GLY A 65 -9.71 -12.26 13.87
C GLY A 65 -10.35 -11.39 14.95
N THR A 66 -10.93 -12.01 15.97
CA THR A 66 -11.64 -11.32 17.07
C THR A 66 -10.70 -10.42 17.87
N MET A 67 -9.48 -10.87 18.20
CA MET A 67 -8.48 -10.04 18.87
C MET A 67 -8.07 -8.80 18.06
N ARG A 68 -8.20 -8.80 16.72
CA ARG A 68 -7.92 -7.61 15.89
C ARG A 68 -9.08 -6.61 15.84
N GLN A 69 -10.29 -7.07 16.13
CA GLN A 69 -11.52 -6.26 16.18
C GLN A 69 -11.77 -5.68 17.58
N LEU A 70 -11.35 -6.38 18.65
CA LEU A 70 -11.51 -5.90 20.02
C LEU A 70 -10.78 -4.56 20.28
N PRO A 71 -11.35 -3.64 21.10
CA PRO A 71 -10.74 -2.34 21.43
C PRO A 71 -9.33 -2.41 22.06
N HIS A 72 -8.94 -3.57 22.59
CA HIS A 72 -7.60 -3.80 23.14
C HIS A 72 -6.50 -3.84 22.06
N ASN A 73 -6.85 -3.98 20.77
CA ASN A 73 -5.92 -3.88 19.64
C ASN A 73 -5.60 -2.41 19.32
N ILE A 74 -4.77 -1.79 20.15
CA ILE A 74 -4.32 -0.40 19.97
C ILE A 74 -3.56 -0.27 18.65
N ARG A 75 -4.24 0.25 17.63
CA ARG A 75 -3.66 0.48 16.29
C ARG A 75 -2.66 1.64 16.34
N PRO A 76 -1.55 1.60 15.57
CA PRO A 76 -0.66 2.74 15.46
C PRO A 76 -1.43 3.94 14.89
N LEU A 77 -1.22 5.12 15.49
CA LEU A 77 -1.88 6.35 15.05
C LEU A 77 -1.48 6.66 13.60
N ALA A 78 -2.45 6.65 12.70
CA ALA A 78 -2.25 7.04 11.31
C ALA A 78 -1.76 8.50 11.23
N GLY A 79 -0.85 8.76 10.29
CA GLY A 79 -0.48 10.12 9.94
C GLY A 79 -1.70 10.92 9.48
N LYS A 80 -1.71 12.22 9.74
CA LYS A 80 -2.71 13.11 9.12
C LYS A 80 -2.44 13.14 7.62
N GLY A 81 -3.47 12.96 6.81
CA GLY A 81 -3.37 13.23 5.37
C GLY A 81 -3.15 14.72 5.11
N ASP A 82 -2.45 15.05 4.02
CA ASP A 82 -2.10 16.43 3.67
C ASP A 82 -3.33 17.30 3.31
N VAL A 83 -4.45 16.65 2.96
CA VAL A 83 -5.73 17.28 2.60
C VAL A 83 -6.83 16.68 3.47
N GLU A 84 -7.49 17.52 4.28
CA GLU A 84 -8.65 17.11 5.10
C GLU A 84 -9.85 16.75 4.20
N ARG A 85 -10.23 15.47 4.11
CA ARG A 85 -11.36 15.02 3.29
C ARG A 85 -12.64 14.98 4.13
N TYR A 86 -13.75 15.54 3.61
CA TYR A 86 -15.02 15.63 4.35
C TYR A 86 -15.52 14.28 4.89
N LYS A 87 -15.30 13.18 4.15
CA LYS A 87 -15.63 11.80 4.57
C LYS A 87 -15.00 11.37 5.90
N GLU A 88 -13.87 11.96 6.28
CA GLU A 88 -13.20 11.65 7.55
C GLU A 88 -14.03 12.04 8.78
N ARG A 89 -14.99 12.99 8.68
CA ARG A 89 -15.87 13.32 9.81
C ARG A 89 -16.65 12.10 10.29
N TYR A 90 -17.29 11.40 9.36
CA TYR A 90 -18.11 10.23 9.65
C TYR A 90 -17.25 9.04 10.07
N GLN A 91 -16.11 8.83 9.40
CA GLN A 91 -15.15 7.78 9.79
C GLN A 91 -14.61 7.98 11.21
N ARG A 92 -14.29 9.23 11.59
CA ARG A 92 -13.82 9.55 12.96
C ARG A 92 -14.93 9.46 14.00
N GLN A 93 -16.19 9.66 13.64
CA GLN A 93 -17.31 9.50 14.58
C GLN A 93 -17.45 8.03 14.99
N ASN A 94 -17.53 7.11 14.02
CA ASN A 94 -17.67 5.68 14.31
C ASN A 94 -16.50 5.12 15.16
N MET A 95 -15.28 5.64 14.99
CA MET A 95 -14.10 5.22 15.78
C MET A 95 -14.12 5.69 17.24
N LEU A 96 -14.92 6.69 17.60
CA LEU A 96 -14.99 7.21 18.98
C LEU A 96 -15.95 6.40 19.85
N ASP A 97 -16.92 5.71 19.25
CA ASP A 97 -17.92 4.90 19.95
C ASP A 97 -17.36 3.52 20.38
N GLU A 98 -16.19 3.11 19.86
CA GLU A 98 -15.48 1.87 20.21
C GLU A 98 -14.50 2.00 21.41
N GLU A 99 -14.34 3.20 22.00
CA GLU A 99 -13.26 3.47 22.97
C GLU A 99 -13.52 2.86 24.38
N TRP A 100 -12.98 1.66 24.61
CA TRP A 100 -12.99 0.98 25.91
C TRP A 100 -12.22 1.77 26.99
N THR A 101 -12.82 1.89 28.18
CA THR A 101 -12.21 2.57 29.33
C THR A 101 -11.99 1.62 30.51
N PRO A 102 -10.77 1.55 31.09
CA PRO A 102 -10.49 0.75 32.27
C PRO A 102 -10.98 1.42 33.57
N ASP A 103 -11.14 0.63 34.64
CA ASP A 103 -11.38 1.16 35.97
C ASP A 103 -10.12 1.79 36.59
N TRP A 104 -10.07 3.11 36.58
CA TRP A 104 -8.98 3.92 37.13
C TRP A 104 -8.81 3.83 38.65
N GLN A 105 -9.65 3.08 39.38
CA GLN A 105 -9.39 2.73 40.78
C GLN A 105 -8.31 1.64 40.93
N LEU A 106 -8.15 0.78 39.91
CA LEU A 106 -7.19 -0.33 39.91
C LEU A 106 -5.82 0.05 39.33
N PHE A 107 -5.72 1.15 38.58
CA PHE A 107 -4.50 1.57 37.88
C PHE A 107 -3.85 2.81 38.51
N PRO A 108 -2.50 2.94 38.46
CA PRO A 108 -1.81 4.17 38.86
C PRO A 108 -2.30 5.40 38.09
N LYS A 109 -2.47 6.52 38.79
CA LYS A 109 -2.96 7.80 38.22
C LYS A 109 -2.07 8.37 37.10
N GLU A 110 -0.83 7.89 37.00
CA GLU A 110 0.12 8.22 35.94
C GLU A 110 -0.29 7.69 34.56
N LEU A 111 -1.07 6.60 34.51
CA LEU A 111 -1.56 5.99 33.27
C LEU A 111 -2.85 6.66 32.74
N MET A 112 -3.47 7.57 33.50
CA MET A 112 -4.72 8.23 33.11
C MET A 112 -4.50 9.16 31.90
N PRO A 113 -5.24 9.02 30.79
CA PRO A 113 -5.11 9.85 29.60
C PRO A 113 -5.32 11.34 29.88
N GLN A 114 -4.22 12.07 30.06
CA GLN A 114 -4.27 13.51 30.29
C GLN A 114 -4.67 14.24 29.02
N LYS A 115 -5.92 14.74 28.99
CA LYS A 115 -6.41 15.66 27.96
C LYS A 115 -5.57 16.95 28.00
N LYS A 116 -4.47 16.97 27.23
CA LYS A 116 -3.57 18.13 27.09
C LYS A 116 -4.37 19.31 26.57
N LYS A 117 -4.82 20.17 27.49
CA LYS A 117 -5.47 21.44 27.17
C LYS A 117 -4.50 22.24 26.32
N LEU A 118 -4.82 22.42 25.03
CA LEU A 118 -4.07 23.34 24.18
C LEU A 118 -4.12 24.71 24.85
N ASN A 119 -2.95 25.23 25.25
CA ASN A 119 -2.83 26.55 25.85
C ASN A 119 -2.97 27.63 24.76
N VAL A 120 -4.17 27.70 24.17
CA VAL A 120 -4.62 28.77 23.29
C VAL A 120 -4.66 30.03 24.14
N LYS A 121 -3.59 30.82 24.08
CA LYS A 121 -3.48 32.10 24.80
C LYS A 121 -4.73 32.95 24.46
N PRO A 122 -5.59 33.29 25.44
CA PRO A 122 -6.82 34.03 25.18
C PRO A 122 -6.48 35.47 24.76
N GLY A 123 -6.37 35.67 23.45
CA GLY A 123 -5.83 36.88 22.85
C GLY A 123 -5.22 36.65 21.46
N ALA A 124 -4.77 35.43 21.15
CA ALA A 124 -4.32 35.02 19.83
C ALA A 124 -5.49 34.81 18.84
N LYS A 125 -6.39 35.79 18.72
CA LYS A 125 -7.29 35.89 17.57
C LYS A 125 -6.41 35.98 16.33
N LYS A 126 -6.37 34.93 15.50
CA LYS A 126 -5.90 35.07 14.11
C LYS A 126 -6.74 36.20 13.51
N LYS A 127 -6.14 37.37 13.28
CA LYS A 127 -6.82 38.44 12.56
C LYS A 127 -7.24 37.83 11.22
N PRO A 128 -8.52 37.93 10.79
CA PRO A 128 -8.86 37.53 9.44
C PRO A 128 -7.93 38.32 8.52
N ILE A 129 -7.31 37.63 7.57
CA ILE A 129 -6.47 38.29 6.56
C ILE A 129 -7.39 39.30 5.89
N LYS A 130 -7.11 40.59 6.13
CA LYS A 130 -7.88 41.67 5.52
C LYS A 130 -7.44 41.75 4.07
N VAL A 131 -8.00 40.85 3.26
CA VAL A 131 -7.96 40.95 1.80
C VAL A 131 -8.28 42.40 1.43
N SER A 132 -7.34 43.07 0.77
CA SER A 132 -7.41 44.51 0.62
C SER A 132 -8.61 44.90 -0.24
N SER A 133 -9.02 46.17 -0.17
CA SER A 133 -10.13 46.63 -1.00
C SER A 133 -9.84 46.52 -2.50
N LYS A 134 -8.56 46.41 -2.88
CA LYS A 134 -8.11 46.14 -4.25
C LYS A 134 -8.28 44.67 -4.62
N GLU A 135 -7.73 43.75 -3.82
CA GLU A 135 -7.94 42.29 -4.04
C GLU A 135 -9.42 41.91 -4.18
N LYS A 136 -10.33 42.65 -3.51
CA LYS A 136 -11.78 42.48 -3.70
C LYS A 136 -12.30 43.04 -5.02
N SER A 137 -11.90 44.25 -5.44
CA SER A 137 -12.29 44.78 -6.75
C SER A 137 -11.74 43.92 -7.88
N ASP A 138 -10.50 43.45 -7.74
CA ASP A 138 -9.75 42.72 -8.76
C ASP A 138 -10.24 41.27 -8.92
N VAL A 139 -10.96 40.73 -7.92
CA VAL A 139 -11.71 39.46 -8.01
C VAL A 139 -13.10 39.70 -8.59
N LEU A 140 -13.81 40.75 -8.17
CA LEU A 140 -15.12 41.10 -8.71
C LEU A 140 -15.04 41.40 -10.22
N SER A 141 -14.09 42.22 -10.66
CA SER A 141 -13.90 42.53 -12.08
C SER A 141 -13.59 41.30 -12.92
N LYS A 142 -12.91 40.29 -12.36
CA LYS A 142 -12.63 39.01 -13.04
C LYS A 142 -13.86 38.11 -13.14
N LEU A 143 -14.77 38.15 -12.17
CA LEU A 143 -16.06 37.45 -12.26
C LEU A 143 -16.96 38.13 -13.30
N ASP A 144 -17.08 39.45 -13.22
CA ASP A 144 -17.73 40.31 -14.22
C ASP A 144 -17.18 40.09 -15.65
N GLU A 145 -15.90 39.75 -15.79
CA GLU A 145 -15.24 39.47 -17.06
C GLU A 145 -15.41 38.04 -17.56
N LEU A 146 -15.78 37.09 -16.69
CA LEU A 146 -16.05 35.69 -17.06
C LEU A 146 -17.52 35.54 -17.45
N GLU A 147 -18.43 36.10 -16.65
CA GLU A 147 -19.87 36.16 -16.95
C GLU A 147 -20.14 36.73 -18.36
N LYS A 148 -19.42 37.80 -18.73
CA LYS A 148 -19.52 38.44 -20.07
C LYS A 148 -18.76 37.72 -21.19
N LYS A 149 -18.04 36.63 -20.92
CA LYS A 149 -17.37 35.78 -21.92
C LYS A 149 -18.14 34.47 -22.14
N ASP A 150 -18.79 33.96 -21.10
CA ASP A 150 -19.64 32.77 -21.17
C ASP A 150 -20.92 33.06 -21.98
N ASP A 151 -21.51 34.25 -21.83
CA ASP A 151 -22.69 34.75 -22.58
C ASP A 151 -22.45 34.98 -24.10
N VAL A 152 -21.23 34.70 -24.60
CA VAL A 152 -20.80 34.95 -26.00
C VAL A 152 -20.44 33.64 -26.74
N LYS A 153 -20.65 32.47 -26.13
CA LYS A 153 -20.40 31.15 -26.74
C LYS A 153 -21.60 30.20 -26.68
N SER A 154 -22.77 30.68 -27.11
CA SER A 154 -24.00 29.89 -27.18
C SER A 154 -24.79 30.05 -28.49
N ASP A 155 -24.09 30.18 -29.61
CA ASP A 155 -24.65 29.96 -30.96
C ASP A 155 -23.54 29.54 -31.95
N GLU A 156 -23.96 29.09 -33.14
CA GLU A 156 -23.16 28.78 -34.34
C GLU A 156 -22.32 27.47 -34.34
N GLU A 157 -23.02 26.34 -34.42
CA GLU A 157 -22.49 25.16 -35.12
C GLU A 157 -22.38 25.42 -36.64
N LYS A 158 -21.16 25.37 -37.22
CA LYS A 158 -20.94 24.77 -38.56
C LYS A 158 -19.48 24.60 -39.00
N GLU A 159 -19.28 23.59 -39.85
CA GLU A 159 -18.04 23.30 -40.57
C GLU A 159 -17.87 24.17 -41.83
N GLU A 160 -16.63 24.53 -42.19
CA GLU A 160 -15.89 23.90 -43.31
C GLU A 160 -14.46 24.49 -43.50
N LYS A 161 -13.62 23.84 -44.32
CA LYS A 161 -12.17 24.08 -44.45
C LYS A 161 -11.79 24.97 -45.66
N LYS A 162 -10.71 25.78 -45.52
CA LYS A 162 -9.55 26.01 -46.46
C LYS A 162 -8.80 27.31 -46.08
N THR A 163 -7.52 27.31 -45.69
CA THR A 163 -6.27 27.21 -46.50
C THR A 163 -6.15 28.25 -47.63
N THR A 164 -5.02 28.90 -47.87
CA THR A 164 -3.66 28.85 -47.27
C THR A 164 -3.17 30.30 -47.01
N GLU A 165 -1.91 30.74 -46.84
CA GLU A 165 -0.48 30.32 -46.95
C GLU A 165 0.29 31.30 -45.99
N GLU A 166 1.52 31.17 -45.45
CA GLU A 166 2.73 30.31 -45.57
C GLU A 166 3.38 30.15 -44.15
N GLY A 167 4.47 29.36 -43.98
CA GLY A 167 5.54 29.66 -42.98
C GLY A 167 5.89 28.66 -41.86
N GLU A 168 6.78 27.71 -42.15
CA GLU A 168 7.79 27.03 -41.28
C GLU A 168 7.38 26.20 -40.03
N GLU A 169 7.77 24.90 -40.06
CA GLU A 169 8.12 23.95 -38.97
C GLU A 169 7.04 23.61 -37.91
N GLU A 170 6.36 22.46 -38.01
CA GLU A 170 6.74 21.13 -37.45
C GLU A 170 6.65 21.08 -35.90
N GLU A 171 5.95 20.16 -35.24
CA GLU A 171 5.35 18.87 -35.66
C GLU A 171 4.05 18.61 -34.86
N ILE A 172 2.99 18.12 -35.52
CA ILE A 172 1.76 17.62 -34.87
C ILE A 172 1.47 16.24 -35.48
N GLU A 173 1.76 15.18 -34.73
CA GLU A 173 1.23 13.85 -35.01
C GLU A 173 -0.12 13.73 -34.32
N GLY A 174 -1.19 13.55 -35.10
CA GLY A 174 -2.55 13.35 -34.62
C GLY A 174 -2.96 11.91 -34.86
N GLU A 175 -3.28 11.18 -33.80
CA GLU A 175 -3.91 9.87 -33.89
C GLU A 175 -5.39 10.04 -34.25
N GLU A 176 -5.86 9.29 -35.25
CA GLU A 176 -7.29 9.08 -35.47
C GLU A 176 -7.82 8.29 -34.27
N LEU A 177 -8.68 8.91 -33.45
CA LEU A 177 -9.45 8.16 -32.44
C LEU A 177 -10.42 7.25 -33.19
N ASP A 178 -10.33 5.96 -32.90
CA ASP A 178 -11.07 4.91 -33.60
C ASP A 178 -12.58 5.03 -33.30
N GLU A 179 -13.42 4.87 -34.31
CA GLU A 179 -14.88 4.80 -34.09
C GLU A 179 -15.27 3.52 -33.32
N GLU A 180 -14.41 2.49 -33.29
CA GLU A 180 -14.57 1.31 -32.43
C GLU A 180 -14.39 1.62 -30.92
N GLU A 181 -13.62 2.65 -30.52
CA GLU A 181 -13.37 2.97 -29.09
C GLU A 181 -14.59 3.61 -28.39
N LEU A 182 -15.54 4.19 -29.16
CA LEU A 182 -16.74 4.83 -28.62
C LEU A 182 -17.82 3.80 -28.21
N GLU A 183 -17.84 2.61 -28.84
CA GLU A 183 -18.82 1.57 -28.48
C GLU A 183 -18.52 0.92 -27.10
N GLU A 184 -17.25 0.90 -26.64
CA GLU A 184 -16.87 0.37 -25.31
C GLU A 184 -17.32 1.26 -24.13
N GLU A 185 -17.56 2.58 -24.32
CA GLU A 185 -17.84 3.49 -23.18
C GLU A 185 -19.27 3.37 -22.61
N ASN A 186 -20.15 2.57 -23.23
CA ASN A 186 -21.57 2.47 -22.85
C ASN A 186 -21.91 1.40 -21.79
N ASP A 187 -20.96 0.56 -21.38
CA ASP A 187 -21.12 -0.47 -20.33
C ASP A 187 -21.61 0.08 -18.97
N TYR A 188 -21.35 1.36 -18.72
CA TYR A 188 -21.77 2.06 -17.50
C TYR A 188 -23.31 2.16 -17.35
N ILE A 189 -24.08 2.11 -18.45
CA ILE A 189 -25.55 2.15 -18.39
C ILE A 189 -26.14 0.75 -18.19
N ALA A 190 -25.55 -0.28 -18.82
CA ALA A 190 -26.02 -1.66 -18.70
C ALA A 190 -25.88 -2.18 -17.25
N SER A 191 -24.73 -1.93 -16.63
CA SER A 191 -24.37 -2.41 -15.30
C SER A 191 -25.07 -1.69 -14.13
N TYR A 192 -25.75 -0.56 -14.36
CA TYR A 192 -26.32 0.27 -13.27
C TYR A 192 -27.66 -0.24 -12.69
N PHE A 193 -28.34 -1.16 -13.40
CA PHE A 193 -29.62 -1.75 -12.97
C PHE A 193 -29.61 -3.30 -12.94
N GLU A 194 -28.45 -3.92 -13.11
CA GLU A 194 -28.33 -5.38 -13.00
C GLU A 194 -28.19 -5.76 -11.52
N ASP A 195 -29.31 -6.16 -10.89
CA ASP A 195 -29.45 -6.47 -9.46
C ASP A 195 -28.73 -7.78 -9.02
N GLY A 196 -27.52 -8.03 -9.51
CA GLY A 196 -26.56 -8.99 -8.94
C GLY A 196 -26.93 -10.48 -9.03
N ASP A 197 -27.87 -10.85 -9.91
CA ASP A 197 -28.46 -12.19 -9.98
C ASP A 197 -27.72 -13.16 -10.93
N ASP A 198 -26.49 -12.83 -11.35
CA ASP A 198 -25.58 -13.79 -12.01
C ASP A 198 -25.00 -14.79 -11.00
N PHE A 199 -25.87 -15.67 -10.53
CA PHE A 199 -25.50 -16.98 -9.99
C PHE A 199 -26.05 -18.07 -10.92
N GLY A 200 -25.86 -17.87 -12.23
CA GLY A 200 -26.33 -18.76 -13.29
C GLY A 200 -25.80 -20.20 -13.15
N ALA A 201 -26.70 -21.15 -12.93
CA ALA A 201 -26.36 -22.55 -12.71
C ALA A 201 -25.57 -23.17 -13.88
N GLY A 202 -24.43 -23.82 -13.59
CA GLY A 202 -23.48 -24.18 -14.66
C GLY A 202 -22.48 -25.33 -14.45
N SER A 203 -22.54 -26.16 -13.37
CA SER A 203 -21.99 -27.54 -13.35
C SER A 203 -22.00 -28.23 -11.97
N ASP A 204 -22.99 -29.09 -11.71
CA ASP A 204 -22.78 -30.38 -11.02
C ASP A 204 -23.91 -31.36 -11.35
N GLU A 205 -23.87 -31.92 -12.56
CA GLU A 205 -24.64 -33.12 -12.93
C GLU A 205 -23.69 -34.30 -13.19
N ASN A 206 -22.94 -34.77 -12.16
CA ASN A 206 -22.60 -36.21 -11.97
C ASN A 206 -21.64 -36.46 -10.77
N MET A 207 -22.15 -37.01 -9.66
CA MET A 207 -22.14 -38.46 -9.42
C MET A 207 -22.81 -38.84 -8.09
N ASP A 208 -23.99 -39.46 -8.17
CA ASP A 208 -24.61 -40.21 -7.06
C ASP A 208 -24.27 -41.71 -7.23
N GLU A 209 -23.13 -42.16 -6.68
CA GLU A 209 -22.72 -43.57 -6.73
C GLU A 209 -23.49 -44.39 -5.66
N GLY A 210 -24.80 -44.59 -5.90
CA GLY A 210 -25.76 -44.94 -4.84
C GLY A 210 -26.61 -46.21 -5.00
N ALA A 211 -26.51 -47.02 -6.07
CA ALA A 211 -27.43 -48.17 -6.25
C ALA A 211 -26.89 -49.41 -7.03
N THR A 212 -26.53 -50.44 -6.26
CA THR A 212 -26.72 -51.89 -6.50
C THR A 212 -26.91 -52.48 -7.92
N TYR A 213 -26.03 -53.42 -8.30
CA TYR A 213 -26.43 -54.81 -8.56
C TYR A 213 -25.31 -55.80 -8.17
#